data_AF-A0A9Q2WIX5-F1
#
_entry.id   AF-A0A9Q2WIX5-F1
#
_cell.length_a   1.000
_cell.length_b   1.000
_cell.length_c   1.000
_cell.angle_alpha   90.00
_cell.angle_beta   90.00
_cell.angle_gamma   90.00
#
_symmetry.space_group_name_H-M   'P 1'
#
loop_
_entity.id
_entity.type
_entity.pdbx_description
1 polymer ?
#
loop_
_entity_poly.entity_id
_entity_poly.type
_entity_poly.pdbx_seq_one_letter_code
_entity_poly.pdbx_strand_id
1 'polypeptide(L)'
;MKKLSFITICTTLSLLPMMSALAAWQELGYNELMSVSVDVDTLQRSGDKAQMMSMLNFKKPGENQQTKAPVSSIIGLNEFNCSNATYRPIEFKEFGGKNGGGKLVSTNPTPDSPYEPVPQNSWQAGVFNVACRNK
;
A
#
# COMPACT_ATOMS: atom_id res chain seq x y z
N MET A 1 18.07 -30.63 62.69
CA MET A 1 17.93 -29.29 62.09
C MET A 1 17.59 -29.44 60.61
N LYS A 2 16.31 -29.29 60.23
CA LYS A 2 15.86 -29.40 58.83
C LYS A 2 15.99 -28.02 58.16
N LYS A 3 16.92 -27.87 57.23
CA LYS A 3 17.07 -26.65 56.43
C LYS A 3 16.12 -26.78 55.22
N LEU A 4 15.06 -25.96 55.19
CA LEU A 4 14.22 -25.79 54.01
C LEU A 4 14.95 -24.85 53.04
N SER A 5 15.35 -25.36 51.89
CA SER A 5 15.86 -24.53 50.79
C SER A 5 14.69 -23.88 50.07
N PHE A 6 14.61 -22.55 50.14
CA PHE A 6 13.68 -21.75 49.34
C PHE A 6 14.18 -21.71 47.90
N ILE A 7 13.40 -22.27 46.97
CA ILE A 7 13.66 -22.19 45.54
C ILE A 7 13.00 -20.89 45.05
N THR A 8 13.81 -19.87 44.77
CA THR A 8 13.37 -18.62 44.14
C THR A 8 13.12 -18.87 42.65
N ILE A 9 11.85 -18.83 42.24
CA ILE A 9 11.46 -18.87 40.83
C ILE A 9 11.68 -17.47 40.25
N CYS A 10 12.77 -17.29 39.49
CA CYS A 10 12.97 -16.10 38.65
C CYS A 10 12.10 -16.23 37.39
N THR A 11 10.92 -15.63 37.39
CA THR A 11 10.10 -15.42 36.19
C THR A 11 10.80 -14.41 35.29
N THR A 12 11.51 -14.89 34.26
CA THR A 12 12.04 -14.06 33.18
C THR A 12 10.88 -13.53 32.34
N LEU A 13 10.55 -12.25 32.51
CA LEU A 13 9.59 -11.54 31.69
C LEU A 13 10.17 -11.39 30.27
N SER A 14 9.72 -12.24 29.35
CA SER A 14 10.08 -12.16 27.93
C SER A 14 9.47 -10.88 27.33
N LEU A 15 10.31 -9.85 27.16
CA LEU A 15 10.02 -8.68 26.35
C LEU A 15 9.91 -9.14 24.89
N LEU A 16 8.70 -9.50 24.46
CA LEU A 16 8.39 -9.65 23.05
C LEU A 16 8.53 -8.26 22.40
N PRO A 17 9.39 -8.08 21.38
CA PRO A 17 9.40 -6.85 20.62
C PRO A 17 8.02 -6.69 20.00
N MET A 18 7.28 -5.65 20.42
CA MET A 18 6.09 -5.21 19.70
C MET A 18 6.58 -4.74 18.34
N MET A 19 6.59 -5.64 17.36
CA MET A 19 6.79 -5.27 15.97
C MET A 19 5.57 -4.46 15.58
N SER A 20 5.66 -3.14 15.70
CA SER A 20 4.75 -2.23 15.02
C SER A 20 4.78 -2.63 13.55
N ALA A 21 3.70 -3.21 13.04
CA ALA A 21 3.53 -3.50 11.62
C ALA A 21 3.42 -2.15 10.89
N LEU A 22 4.55 -1.48 10.71
CA LEU A 22 4.69 -0.44 9.73
C LEU A 22 4.55 -1.16 8.39
N ALA A 23 3.50 -0.85 7.63
CA ALA A 23 3.33 -1.34 6.27
C ALA A 23 4.66 -1.21 5.53
N ALA A 24 5.25 -2.35 5.17
CA ALA A 24 6.57 -2.40 4.55
C ALA A 24 6.41 -2.11 3.06
N TRP A 25 6.14 -0.85 2.71
CA TRP A 25 6.00 -0.41 1.34
C TRP A 25 7.24 -0.80 0.53
N GLN A 26 7.03 -1.65 -0.48
CA GLN A 26 8.07 -2.02 -1.43
C GLN A 26 8.10 -1.00 -2.57
N GLU A 27 9.22 -0.28 -2.71
CA GLU A 27 9.41 0.63 -3.85
C GLU A 27 9.58 -0.17 -5.15
N LEU A 28 8.80 0.18 -6.17
CA LEU A 28 8.90 -0.40 -7.52
C LEU A 28 9.82 0.40 -8.44
N GLY A 29 9.96 1.69 -8.17
CA GLY A 29 10.82 2.61 -8.91
C GLY A 29 10.27 4.03 -8.92
N TYR A 30 10.91 4.89 -9.69
CA TYR A 30 10.56 6.30 -9.82
C TYR A 30 10.81 6.84 -11.22
N ASN A 31 10.17 7.95 -11.53
CA ASN A 31 10.44 8.77 -12.71
C ASN A 31 10.57 10.25 -12.31
N GLU A 32 10.57 11.18 -13.27
CA GLU A 32 10.67 12.62 -12.99
C GLU A 32 9.45 13.21 -12.26
N LEU A 33 8.33 12.49 -12.22
CA LEU A 33 7.08 12.97 -11.65
C LEU A 33 6.79 12.36 -10.28
N MET A 34 7.14 11.10 -10.06
CA MET A 34 6.76 10.36 -8.84
C MET A 34 7.63 9.13 -8.59
N SER A 35 7.60 8.62 -7.36
CA SER A 35 7.92 7.22 -7.06
C SER A 35 6.66 6.40 -6.86
N VAL A 36 6.77 5.09 -7.11
CA VAL A 36 5.69 4.11 -6.99
C VAL A 36 6.10 3.06 -5.99
N SER A 37 5.21 2.72 -5.07
CA SER A 37 5.42 1.66 -4.10
C SER A 37 4.18 0.80 -3.96
N VAL A 38 4.31 -0.42 -3.44
CA VAL A 38 3.20 -1.34 -3.20
C VAL A 38 3.29 -1.91 -1.80
N ASP A 39 2.14 -2.24 -1.24
CA ASP A 39 2.06 -3.00 0.00
C ASP A 39 1.80 -4.47 -0.36
N VAL A 40 2.85 -5.28 -0.35
CA VAL A 40 2.77 -6.69 -0.75
C VAL A 40 1.91 -7.52 0.19
N ASP A 41 1.74 -7.09 1.44
CA ASP A 41 0.92 -7.80 2.44
C ASP A 41 -0.58 -7.63 2.16
N THR A 42 -0.95 -6.67 1.31
CA THR A 42 -2.34 -6.42 0.91
C THR A 42 -2.76 -7.20 -0.35
N LEU A 43 -1.83 -7.96 -0.94
CA LEU A 43 -2.08 -8.68 -2.17
C LEU A 43 -3.07 -9.83 -1.97
N GLN A 44 -4.22 -9.73 -2.62
CA GLN A 44 -5.24 -10.77 -2.65
C GLN A 44 -5.48 -11.21 -4.09
N ARG A 45 -5.63 -12.53 -4.32
CA ARG A 45 -5.91 -13.08 -5.66
C ARG A 45 -7.16 -13.94 -5.62
N SER A 46 -7.99 -13.82 -6.66
CA SER A 46 -9.20 -14.62 -6.83
C SER A 46 -9.44 -14.87 -8.31
N GLY A 47 -9.22 -16.12 -8.74
CA GLY A 47 -9.28 -16.51 -10.15
C GLY A 47 -8.39 -15.60 -11.00
N ASP A 48 -9.02 -14.84 -11.90
CA ASP A 48 -8.30 -13.96 -12.80
C ASP A 48 -7.96 -12.58 -12.26
N LYS A 49 -8.41 -12.27 -11.05
CA LYS A 49 -8.28 -10.95 -10.45
C LYS A 49 -7.23 -10.93 -9.35
N ALA A 50 -6.57 -9.79 -9.23
CA ALA A 50 -5.67 -9.48 -8.12
C ALA A 50 -6.01 -8.10 -7.56
N GLN A 51 -6.02 -7.95 -6.24
CA GLN A 51 -6.17 -6.67 -5.56
C GLN A 51 -4.92 -6.37 -4.76
N MET A 52 -4.46 -5.11 -4.79
CA MET A 52 -3.26 -4.70 -4.05
C MET A 52 -3.28 -3.20 -3.80
N MET A 53 -2.79 -2.79 -2.64
CA MET A 53 -2.54 -1.39 -2.36
C MET A 53 -1.26 -0.92 -3.05
N SER A 54 -1.34 0.28 -3.63
CA SER A 54 -0.19 0.98 -4.20
C SER A 54 -0.17 2.42 -3.73
N MET A 55 1.02 2.99 -3.66
CA MET A 55 1.26 4.38 -3.32
C MET A 55 1.98 5.09 -4.47
N LEU A 56 1.44 6.23 -4.86
CA LEU A 56 2.12 7.20 -5.72
C LEU A 56 2.61 8.33 -4.84
N ASN A 57 3.91 8.60 -4.87
CA ASN A 57 4.51 9.70 -4.13
C ASN A 57 5.07 10.71 -5.12
N PHE A 58 4.37 11.82 -5.31
CA PHE A 58 4.74 12.81 -6.32
C PHE A 58 6.04 13.52 -5.92
N LYS A 59 6.85 13.96 -6.87
CA LYS A 59 8.03 14.79 -6.60
C LYS A 59 7.63 16.23 -6.28
N LYS A 60 6.75 16.81 -7.10
CA LYS A 60 6.07 18.09 -6.86
C LYS A 60 4.60 17.85 -6.56
N PRO A 61 3.97 18.62 -5.65
CA PRO A 61 2.55 18.46 -5.39
C PRO A 61 1.72 18.64 -6.67
N GLY A 62 0.79 17.72 -6.91
CA GLY A 62 -0.32 17.92 -7.83
C GLY A 62 -1.44 18.71 -7.15
N GLU A 63 -2.59 18.78 -7.81
CA GLU A 63 -3.77 19.49 -7.31
C GLU A 63 -4.99 18.58 -7.35
N ASN A 64 -5.72 18.48 -6.24
CA ASN A 64 -7.03 17.85 -6.24
C ASN A 64 -8.01 18.70 -7.07
N GLN A 65 -8.68 18.07 -8.04
CA GLN A 65 -9.46 18.80 -9.03
C GLN A 65 -10.65 19.57 -8.43
N GLN A 66 -11.25 19.08 -7.34
CA GLN A 66 -12.44 19.64 -6.72
C GLN A 66 -12.12 20.72 -5.68
N THR A 67 -11.16 20.44 -4.79
CA THR A 67 -10.83 21.30 -3.65
C THR A 67 -9.69 22.27 -3.92
N LYS A 68 -8.94 22.07 -5.02
CA LYS A 68 -7.73 22.84 -5.34
C LYS A 68 -6.61 22.70 -4.30
N ALA A 69 -6.74 21.74 -3.38
CA ALA A 69 -5.73 21.48 -2.38
C ALA A 69 -4.53 20.76 -3.00
N PRO A 70 -3.30 21.06 -2.54
CA PRO A 70 -2.10 20.36 -2.99
C PRO A 70 -2.11 18.90 -2.54
N VAL A 71 -1.76 18.00 -3.46
CA VAL A 71 -1.66 16.55 -3.22
C VAL A 71 -0.23 16.10 -3.45
N SER A 72 0.39 15.54 -2.43
CA SER A 72 1.79 15.08 -2.47
C SER A 72 1.92 13.57 -2.55
N SER A 73 0.90 12.81 -2.14
CA SER A 73 0.84 11.37 -2.36
C SER A 73 -0.59 10.86 -2.47
N ILE A 74 -0.73 9.69 -3.10
CA ILE A 74 -1.98 8.95 -3.25
C ILE A 74 -1.74 7.52 -2.78
N ILE A 75 -2.64 7.00 -1.95
CA ILE A 75 -2.68 5.56 -1.61
C ILE A 75 -4.01 5.02 -2.12
N GLY A 76 -3.96 3.96 -2.93
CA GLY A 76 -5.16 3.35 -3.50
C GLY A 76 -5.13 1.83 -3.47
N LEU A 77 -6.29 1.24 -3.23
CA LEU A 77 -6.57 -0.18 -3.47
C LEU A 77 -7.00 -0.33 -4.93
N ASN A 78 -6.24 -1.10 -5.70
CA ASN A 78 -6.50 -1.33 -7.11
C ASN A 78 -6.82 -2.79 -7.35
N GLU A 79 -7.78 -3.04 -8.24
CA GLU A 79 -8.10 -4.38 -8.75
C GLU A 79 -7.60 -4.50 -10.19
N PHE A 80 -6.90 -5.59 -10.47
CA PHE A 80 -6.35 -5.94 -11.77
C PHE A 80 -7.01 -7.20 -12.30
N ASN A 81 -7.34 -7.22 -13.58
CA ASN A 81 -7.64 -8.44 -14.32
C ASN A 81 -6.35 -8.89 -15.03
N CYS A 82 -5.73 -9.94 -14.50
CA CYS A 82 -4.45 -10.43 -14.95
C CYS A 82 -4.48 -11.08 -16.35
N SER A 83 -5.65 -11.55 -16.80
CA SER A 83 -5.79 -12.19 -18.11
C SER A 83 -5.93 -11.17 -19.24
N ASN A 84 -6.59 -10.05 -18.96
CA ASN A 84 -6.87 -9.01 -19.97
C ASN A 84 -5.96 -7.78 -19.87
N ALA A 85 -5.02 -7.76 -18.91
CA ALA A 85 -4.18 -6.61 -18.61
C ALA A 85 -4.97 -5.30 -18.44
N THR A 86 -6.05 -5.37 -17.66
CA THR A 86 -6.86 -4.20 -17.30
C THR A 86 -6.86 -3.99 -15.78
N TYR A 87 -7.15 -2.77 -15.34
CA TYR A 87 -7.22 -2.42 -13.93
C TYR A 87 -8.33 -1.44 -13.63
N ARG A 88 -8.68 -1.31 -12.35
CA ARG A 88 -9.57 -0.26 -11.85
C ARG A 88 -9.23 0.10 -10.39
N PRO A 89 -9.38 1.36 -9.98
CA PRO A 89 -9.32 1.73 -8.57
C PRO A 89 -10.60 1.30 -7.84
N ILE A 90 -10.46 0.63 -6.69
CA ILE A 90 -11.59 0.32 -5.80
C ILE A 90 -11.82 1.48 -4.83
N GLU A 91 -10.73 2.01 -4.29
CA GLU A 91 -10.72 3.25 -3.54
C GLU A 91 -9.34 3.91 -3.62
N PHE A 92 -9.29 5.23 -3.48
CA PHE A 92 -8.03 5.94 -3.25
C PHE A 92 -8.20 7.15 -2.33
N LYS A 93 -7.13 7.45 -1.61
CA LYS A 93 -7.02 8.58 -0.70
C LYS A 93 -5.88 9.47 -1.13
N GLU A 94 -6.11 10.77 -1.08
CA GLU A 94 -5.11 11.79 -1.43
C GLU A 94 -4.61 12.48 -0.18
N PHE A 95 -3.30 12.71 -0.11
CA PHE A 95 -2.64 13.25 1.06
C PHE A 95 -1.81 14.47 0.69
N GLY A 96 -1.83 15.49 1.56
CA GLY A 96 -1.05 16.71 1.39
C GLY A 96 0.46 16.51 1.63
N GLY A 97 0.84 15.44 2.34
CA GLY A 97 2.23 15.06 2.60
C GLY A 97 2.71 13.89 1.73
N LYS A 98 4.02 13.62 1.80
CA LYS A 98 4.66 12.48 1.14
C LYS A 98 4.27 11.18 1.86
N ASN A 99 4.36 10.06 1.15
CA ASN A 99 4.23 8.71 1.71
C ASN A 99 2.95 8.48 2.54
N GLY A 100 1.80 9.02 2.12
CA GLY A 100 0.54 8.92 2.86
C GLY A 100 0.47 9.77 4.13
N GLY A 101 1.45 10.65 4.36
CA GLY A 101 1.49 11.53 5.52
C GLY A 101 0.78 12.87 5.31
N GLY A 102 0.71 13.67 6.37
CA GLY A 102 0.10 15.00 6.34
C GLY A 102 -1.43 14.96 6.34
N LYS A 103 -2.05 16.08 5.93
CA LYS A 103 -3.51 16.21 5.93
C LYS A 103 -4.13 15.28 4.86
N LEU A 104 -5.14 14.51 5.24
CA LEU A 104 -6.02 13.83 4.29
C LEU A 104 -6.78 14.89 3.48
N VAL A 105 -6.56 14.91 2.17
CA VAL A 105 -7.17 15.88 1.24
C VAL A 105 -8.52 15.37 0.76
N SER A 106 -8.60 14.10 0.38
CA SER A 106 -9.83 13.48 -0.11
C SER A 106 -9.83 11.96 0.10
N THR A 107 -11.03 11.38 0.16
CA THR A 107 -11.27 9.93 0.12
C THR A 107 -12.25 9.68 -1.01
N ASN A 108 -11.88 8.81 -1.95
CA ASN A 108 -12.62 8.56 -3.18
C ASN A 108 -12.95 7.07 -3.30
N PRO A 109 -14.13 6.63 -2.86
CA PRO A 109 -14.61 5.28 -3.13
C PRO A 109 -15.06 5.18 -4.59
N THR A 110 -14.56 4.18 -5.31
CA THR A 110 -14.88 3.95 -6.73
C THR A 110 -15.11 2.46 -7.04
N PRO A 111 -15.93 1.73 -6.25
CA PRO A 111 -16.07 0.27 -6.36
C PRO A 111 -16.64 -0.19 -7.71
N ASP A 112 -17.36 0.70 -8.39
CA ASP A 112 -18.02 0.44 -9.67
C ASP A 112 -17.28 1.08 -10.86
N SER A 113 -16.06 1.57 -10.65
CA SER A 113 -15.26 2.11 -11.75
C SER A 113 -15.04 1.05 -12.85
N PRO A 114 -15.08 1.45 -14.13
CA PRO A 114 -14.84 0.54 -15.22
C PRO A 114 -13.39 0.07 -15.22
N TYR A 115 -13.15 -1.12 -15.76
CA TYR A 115 -11.80 -1.56 -16.06
C TYR A 115 -11.23 -0.79 -17.24
N GLU A 116 -10.01 -0.29 -17.06
CA GLU A 116 -9.24 0.39 -18.09
C GLU A 116 -8.00 -0.43 -18.47
N PRO A 117 -7.51 -0.33 -19.72
CA PRO A 117 -6.25 -0.98 -20.11
C PRO A 117 -5.09 -0.51 -19.23
N VAL A 118 -4.20 -1.42 -18.86
CA VAL A 118 -2.94 -1.09 -18.19
C VAL A 118 -1.96 -0.55 -19.24
N PRO A 119 -1.61 0.75 -19.23
CA PRO A 119 -0.73 1.29 -20.25
C PRO A 119 0.70 0.79 -20.04
N GLN A 120 1.46 0.54 -21.11
CA GLN A 120 2.88 0.23 -20.99
C GLN A 120 3.65 1.40 -20.37
N ASN A 121 4.75 1.10 -19.65
CA ASN A 121 5.62 2.11 -19.02
C ASN A 121 4.89 3.07 -18.05
N SER A 122 3.82 2.59 -17.43
CA SER A 122 3.00 3.34 -16.47
C SER A 122 3.20 2.83 -15.05
N TRP A 123 2.73 3.60 -14.05
CA TRP A 123 2.74 3.12 -12.66
C TRP A 123 1.85 1.88 -12.52
N GLN A 124 0.72 1.83 -13.23
CA GLN A 124 -0.19 0.70 -13.26
C GLN A 124 0.51 -0.55 -13.75
N ALA A 125 1.36 -0.45 -14.78
CA ALA A 125 2.13 -1.59 -15.29
C ALA A 125 3.10 -2.14 -14.24
N GLY A 126 3.76 -1.25 -13.47
CA GLY A 126 4.62 -1.66 -12.36
C GLY A 126 3.85 -2.46 -11.31
N VAL A 127 2.69 -1.94 -10.87
CA VAL A 127 1.83 -2.59 -9.87
C VAL A 127 1.24 -3.90 -10.41
N PHE A 128 0.75 -3.90 -11.66
CA PHE A 128 0.24 -5.08 -12.36
C PHE A 128 1.29 -6.19 -12.41
N ASN A 129 2.55 -5.86 -12.73
CA ASN A 129 3.63 -6.83 -12.78
C ASN A 129 3.89 -7.47 -11.41
N VAL A 130 3.64 -6.81 -10.30
CA VAL A 130 3.78 -7.43 -8.97
C VAL A 130 2.53 -8.24 -8.62
N ALA A 131 1.33 -7.67 -8.82
CA ALA A 131 0.07 -8.31 -8.48
C ALA A 131 -0.20 -9.57 -9.32
N CYS A 132 0.15 -9.54 -10.60
CA CYS A 132 -0.17 -10.59 -11.56
C CYS A 132 1.00 -11.54 -11.90
N ARG A 133 2.25 -11.23 -11.51
CA ARG A 133 3.34 -12.22 -11.61
C ARG A 133 3.08 -13.38 -10.65
N ASN A 134 3.38 -14.59 -11.13
CA ASN A 134 3.19 -15.88 -10.45
C ASN A 134 1.75 -16.41 -10.42
N LYS A 135 0.95 -16.10 -11.45
CA LYS A 135 -0.02 -17.09 -11.93
C LYS A 135 0.68 -18.18 -12.73
#